data_AF-A0A956D422-F1
#
_entry.id   AF-A0A956D422-F1
#
_cell.length_a   1.000
_cell.length_b   1.000
_cell.length_c   1.000
_cell.angle_alpha   90.00
_cell.angle_beta   90.00
_cell.angle_gamma   90.00
#
_symmetry.space_group_name_H-M   'P 1'
#
loop_
_entity.id
_entity.type
_entity.pdbx_description
1 polymer ?
#
loop_
_entity_poly.entity_id
_entity_poly.type
_entity_poly.pdbx_seq_one_letter_code
_entity_poly.pdbx_strand_id
1 'polypeptide(L)' 'MSKTYSDLLQEVKRDVQIVSLDEIKRRLEADEPMVLVDCREKDEVRGGVIPGALHIPRGFLEM' A
#
# COMPACT_ATOMS: atom_id res chain seq x y z
N MET A 1 1.10 -7.78 30.80
CA MET A 1 0.79 -8.77 29.75
C MET A 1 1.43 -8.28 28.47
N SER A 2 2.30 -9.07 27.85
CA SER A 2 2.86 -8.75 26.54
C SER A 2 1.75 -8.83 25.49
N LYS A 3 1.73 -7.87 24.55
CA LYS A 3 0.80 -7.90 23.41
C LYS A 3 1.10 -9.13 22.55
N THR A 4 0.06 -9.82 22.09
CA THR A 4 0.23 -10.90 21.12
C THR A 4 0.42 -10.33 19.72
N TYR A 5 0.91 -11.14 18.78
CA TYR A 5 1.01 -10.75 17.37
C TYR A 5 -0.34 -10.27 16.81
N SER A 6 -1.42 -10.95 17.17
CA SER A 6 -2.78 -10.57 16.76
C SER A 6 -3.20 -9.20 17.31
N ASP A 7 -2.83 -8.87 18.55
CA ASP A 7 -3.13 -7.57 19.15
C ASP A 7 -2.40 -6.45 18.40
N LEU A 8 -1.12 -6.65 18.07
CA LEU A 8 -0.33 -5.69 17.29
C LEU A 8 -0.94 -5.44 15.91
N LEU A 9 -1.40 -6.51 15.24
CA LEU A 9 -2.02 -6.42 13.92
C LEU A 9 -3.37 -5.68 13.95
N GLN A 10 -4.15 -5.87 15.01
CA GLN A 10 -5.43 -5.17 15.18
C GLN A 10 -5.24 -3.68 15.46
N GLU A 11 -4.22 -3.31 16.23
CA GLU A 11 -3.87 -1.92 16.52
C GLU A 11 -3.45 -1.19 15.24
N VAL A 12 -2.51 -1.74 14.48
CA VAL A 12 -2.06 -1.14 13.21
C VAL A 12 -3.22 -0.99 12.22
N LYS A 13 -4.12 -1.98 12.13
CA LYS A 13 -5.31 -1.90 11.27
C LYS A 13 -6.27 -0.76 11.62
N ARG A 14 -6.24 -0.23 12.85
CA ARG A 14 -7.04 0.94 13.24
C ARG A 14 -6.37 2.25 12.83
N ASP A 15 -5.05 2.24 12.74
CA ASP A 15 -4.26 3.44 12.43
C ASP A 15 -4.06 3.64 10.92
N VAL A 16 -4.34 2.62 10.10
CA VAL A 16 -4.29 2.70 8.64
C VAL A 16 -5.68 2.62 8.00
N GLN A 17 -5.92 3.47 7.01
CA GLN A 17 -7.14 3.38 6.21
C GLN A 17 -6.98 2.29 5.15
N ILE A 18 -7.77 1.23 5.26
CA ILE A 18 -7.86 0.19 4.24
C ILE A 18 -8.91 0.60 3.21
N VAL A 19 -8.52 0.58 1.94
CA VAL A 19 -9.37 0.93 0.81
C VAL A 19 -9.67 -0.30 -0.03
N SER A 20 -10.85 -0.35 -0.64
CA SER A 20 -11.21 -1.45 -1.55
C SER A 20 -10.59 -1.25 -2.94
N LEU A 21 -10.43 -2.35 -3.68
CA LEU A 21 -9.93 -2.30 -5.06
C LEU A 21 -10.83 -1.49 -5.98
N ASP A 22 -12.16 -1.63 -5.83
CA ASP A 22 -13.13 -0.87 -6.62
C ASP A 22 -13.05 0.63 -6.35
N GLU A 23 -12.80 1.02 -5.11
CA GLU A 23 -12.62 2.42 -4.75
C GLU A 23 -11.35 3.00 -5.34
N ILE A 24 -10.20 2.32 -5.19
CA ILE A 24 -8.95 2.77 -5.81
C ILE A 24 -9.09 2.86 -7.33
N LYS A 25 -9.72 1.88 -7.97
CA LYS A 25 -9.96 1.90 -9.41
C LYS A 25 -10.78 3.12 -9.83
N ARG A 26 -11.90 3.41 -9.13
CA ARG A 26 -12.71 4.60 -9.43
C ARG A 26 -11.92 5.90 -9.28
N ARG A 27 -11.14 6.04 -8.22
CA ARG A 27 -10.34 7.25 -8.00
C ARG A 27 -9.27 7.45 -9.09
N LEU A 28 -8.64 6.35 -9.53
CA LEU A 28 -7.67 6.37 -10.64
C LEU A 28 -8.34 6.74 -11.97
N GLU A 29 -9.53 6.19 -12.25
CA GLU A 29 -10.32 6.51 -13.45
C GLU A 29 -10.84 7.96 -13.45
N ALA A 30 -11.07 8.53 -12.26
CA ALA A 30 -11.52 9.90 -12.08
C ALA A 30 -10.39 10.94 -12.09
N ASP A 31 -9.12 10.53 -12.24
CA ASP A 31 -7.93 11.39 -12.14
C ASP A 31 -7.93 12.22 -10.84
N GLU A 32 -8.38 11.60 -9.74
CA GLU A 32 -8.36 12.26 -8.44
C GLU A 32 -6.91 12.50 -7.98
N PRO A 33 -6.60 13.67 -7.40
CA PRO A 33 -5.24 13.99 -6.97
C PRO A 33 -4.80 13.05 -5.85
N MET A 34 -3.98 12.07 -6.19
CA MET A 34 -3.39 11.12 -5.25
C MET A 34 -2.01 10.67 -5.71
N VAL A 35 -1.22 10.14 -4.77
CA VAL A 35 0.04 9.47 -5.09
C VAL A 35 -0.13 7.99 -4.80
N LEU A 36 -0.01 7.15 -5.82
CA LEU A 36 0.00 5.70 -5.67
C LEU A 36 1.45 5.22 -5.55
N VAL A 37 1.77 4.53 -4.47
CA VAL A 37 3.12 4.00 -4.22
C VAL A 37 3.09 2.47 -4.21
N ASP A 38 3.91 1.86 -5.06
CA ASP A 38 4.16 0.42 -5.06
C ASP A 38 5.39 0.13 -4.19
N CYS A 39 5.16 -0.50 -3.04
CA CYS A 39 6.21 -0.79 -2.05
C CYS A 39 6.85 -2.18 -2.23
N ARG A 40 6.51 -2.91 -3.30
CA ARG A 40 7.05 -4.25 -3.59
C ARG A 40 8.51 -4.20 -3.99
N GLU A 41 9.19 -5.34 -3.94
CA GLU A 41 10.59 -5.43 -4.38
C GLU A 41 10.72 -5.40 -5.92
N LYS A 42 11.92 -5.06 -6.40
CA LYS A 42 12.20 -4.89 -7.84
C LYS A 42 11.90 -6.12 -8.70
N ASP A 43 12.03 -7.32 -8.14
CA ASP A 43 11.75 -8.55 -8.88
C ASP A 43 10.24 -8.82 -9.02
N GLU A 44 9.42 -8.33 -8.08
CA GLU A 44 7.97 -8.52 -8.07
C GLU A 44 7.24 -7.63 -9.09
N VAL A 45 7.78 -6.44 -9.38
CA VAL A 45 7.19 -5.51 -10.36
C VAL A 45 7.34 -5.98 -11.81
N ARG A 46 8.20 -6.97 -12.07
CA ARG A 46 8.40 -7.54 -13.42
C ARG A 46 7.14 -8.19 -13.99
N GLY A 47 6.23 -8.64 -13.13
CA GLY A 47 4.94 -9.22 -13.52
C GLY A 47 3.88 -8.18 -13.90
N GLY A 48 4.15 -6.89 -13.71
CA GLY A 48 3.22 -5.80 -13.99
C GLY A 48 3.10 -4.82 -12.81
N VAL A 49 2.74 -3.59 -13.16
CA VAL A 49 2.55 -2.47 -12.23
C VAL A 49 1.27 -1.71 -12.59
N ILE A 50 0.70 -1.02 -11.60
CA ILE A 50 -0.43 -0.12 -11.85
C ILE A 50 0.11 1.12 -12.58
N PRO A 51 -0.45 1.50 -13.74
CA PRO A 51 -0.03 2.71 -14.45
C PRO A 51 -0.12 3.95 -13.55
N GLY A 52 0.91 4.80 -13.58
CA GLY A 52 0.99 6.00 -12.74
C GLY A 52 1.48 5.76 -11.30
N ALA A 53 1.69 4.51 -10.88
CA ALA A 53 2.27 4.22 -9.57
C ALA A 53 3.77 4.56 -9.53
N LEU A 54 4.21 5.18 -8.44
CA LEU A 54 5.62 5.37 -8.10
C LEU A 54 6.14 4.09 -7.43
N HIS A 55 7.21 3.51 -7.97
CA HIS A 55 7.84 2.34 -7.36
C HIS A 55 8.88 2.78 -6.33
N ILE A 56 8.61 2.49 -5.04
CA ILE A 56 9.52 2.78 -3.92
C ILE A 56 9.56 1.55 -3.00
N PRO A 57 10.57 0.66 -3.15
CA PRO A 57 10.66 -0.55 -2.32
C PRO A 57 10.65 -0.22 -0.84
N ARG A 58 9.98 -1.06 -0.04
CA ARG A 58 9.82 -0.82 1.40
C ARG A 58 11.15 -0.61 2.14
N GLY A 59 12.21 -1.30 1.73
CA GLY A 59 13.55 -1.12 2.31
C GLY A 59 14.09 0.31 2.21
N PHE A 60 13.62 1.13 1.26
CA PHE A 60 13.99 2.55 1.15
C PHE A 60 13.14 3.47 2.03
N LEU A 61 11.95 3.03 2.47
CA LEU A 61 11.03 3.81 3.31
C LEU A 61 11.36 3.68 4.81
N GLU A 62 12.08 2.62 5.20
CA GLU A 62 12.39 2.29 6.59
C GLU A 62 13.82 2.71 7.01
N MET A 63 14.54 3.46 6.16
CA MET A 63 15.89 3.97 6.43
C MET A 63 15.91 5.23 7.30
#